data_AF-A0A251S2H2-F1
#
_entry.id   AF-A0A251S2H2-F1
#
_cell.length_a   1.000
_cell.length_b   1.000
_cell.length_c   1.000
_cell.angle_alpha   90.00
_cell.angle_beta   90.00
_cell.angle_gamma   90.00
#
_symmetry.space_group_name_H-M   'P 1'
#
loop_
_entity.id
_entity.type
_entity.pdbx_description
1 polymer ?
#
loop_
_entity_poly.entity_id
_entity_poly.type
_entity_poly.pdbx_seq_one_letter_code
_entity_poly.pdbx_strand_id
1 'polypeptide(L)'
;MRVITVDALPINKERSQYVYRLMRILVHAGFFSIQCLPTIKGEEREDYSLTSASRLLLKEDPLNITPLFLVFLDPIMLDPWKNMSKWLQNENDINPFQTTHGKMAYELAVEDPKLYQSINEGMASDGRTL
;
A
#
# COMPACT_ATOMS: atom_id res chain seq x y z
N MET A 1 -17.99 -3.05 -13.33
CA MET A 1 -17.62 -3.12 -11.91
C MET A 1 -16.61 -4.25 -11.76
N ARG A 2 -15.36 -3.98 -11.34
CA ARG A 2 -14.38 -5.06 -11.08
C ARG A 2 -14.74 -5.73 -9.76
N VAL A 3 -14.94 -7.05 -9.81
CA VAL A 3 -15.22 -7.90 -8.66
C VAL A 3 -14.00 -8.78 -8.42
N ILE A 4 -13.55 -8.84 -7.17
CA ILE A 4 -12.41 -9.65 -6.72
C ILE A 4 -12.97 -10.85 -5.96
N THR A 5 -12.50 -12.03 -6.33
CA THR A 5 -12.81 -13.28 -5.64
C THR A 5 -11.51 -13.87 -5.10
N VAL A 6 -11.51 -14.34 -3.85
CA VAL A 6 -10.31 -14.90 -3.20
C VAL A 6 -9.83 -16.15 -3.96
N ASP A 7 -10.76 -16.91 -4.54
CA ASP A 7 -10.46 -18.11 -5.32
C ASP A 7 -9.75 -17.82 -6.66
N ALA A 8 -9.81 -16.58 -7.16
CA ALA A 8 -9.08 -16.16 -8.36
C ALA A 8 -7.61 -15.80 -8.07
N LEU A 9 -7.23 -15.66 -6.80
CA LEU A 9 -5.85 -15.35 -6.42
C LEU A 9 -4.98 -16.61 -6.53
N PRO A 10 -3.74 -16.50 -7.06
CA PRO A 10 -2.81 -17.63 -7.17
C PRO A 10 -2.17 -17.97 -5.82
N ILE A 11 -2.99 -18.37 -4.84
CA ILE A 11 -2.60 -18.69 -3.47
C ILE A 11 -2.87 -20.17 -3.13
N ASN A 12 -2.19 -20.69 -2.11
CA ASN A 12 -2.56 -21.98 -1.54
C ASN A 12 -3.97 -21.88 -0.93
N LYS A 13 -4.88 -22.75 -1.38
CA LYS A 13 -6.27 -22.80 -0.91
C LYS A 13 -6.41 -23.02 0.59
N GLU A 14 -5.48 -23.72 1.23
CA GLU A 14 -5.45 -23.89 2.69
C GLU A 14 -5.19 -22.58 3.44
N ARG A 15 -4.62 -21.58 2.75
CA ARG A 15 -4.35 -20.25 3.29
C ARG A 15 -5.43 -19.22 2.95
N SER A 16 -6.45 -19.59 2.16
CA SER A 16 -7.53 -18.66 1.76
C SER A 16 -8.22 -18.03 2.96
N GLN A 17 -8.38 -18.75 4.07
CA GLN A 17 -8.95 -18.22 5.31
C GLN A 17 -8.23 -16.96 5.84
N TYR A 18 -6.91 -16.87 5.67
CA TYR A 18 -6.15 -15.69 6.11
C TYR A 18 -6.40 -14.50 5.18
N VAL A 19 -6.58 -14.76 3.88
CA VAL A 19 -6.94 -13.71 2.91
C VAL A 19 -8.34 -13.19 3.17
N TYR A 20 -9.32 -14.05 3.46
CA TYR A 20 -10.66 -13.61 3.88
C TYR A 20 -10.59 -12.68 5.10
N ARG A 21 -9.77 -13.00 6.11
CA ARG A 21 -9.57 -12.11 7.28
C ARG A 21 -8.96 -10.77 6.89
N LEU A 22 -7.95 -10.76 6.03
CA LEU A 22 -7.34 -9.52 5.52
C LEU A 22 -8.34 -8.69 4.71
N MET A 23 -9.13 -9.32 3.83
CA MET A 23 -10.15 -8.64 3.05
C MET A 23 -11.21 -8.00 3.94
N ARG A 24 -11.65 -8.66 5.02
CA ARG A 24 -12.58 -8.06 6.00
C ARG A 24 -12.00 -6.82 6.69
N ILE A 25 -10.70 -6.81 7.01
CA ILE A 25 -10.01 -5.62 7.54
C ILE A 25 -10.02 -4.50 6.49
N LEU A 26 -9.71 -4.81 5.23
CA LEU A 26 -9.68 -3.84 4.14
C LEU A 26 -11.08 -3.30 3.78
N VAL A 27 -12.12 -4.13 3.93
CA VAL A 27 -13.53 -3.70 3.82
C VAL A 27 -13.86 -2.71 4.93
N HIS A 28 -13.53 -3.04 6.18
CA HIS A 28 -13.74 -2.14 7.31
C HIS A 28 -12.95 -0.82 7.15
N ALA A 29 -11.76 -0.87 6.55
CA ALA A 29 -10.97 0.31 6.22
C ALA A 29 -11.51 1.11 5.01
N GLY A 30 -12.57 0.64 4.34
CA GLY A 30 -13.22 1.34 3.24
C GLY A 30 -12.58 1.13 1.86
N PHE A 31 -11.60 0.24 1.72
CA PHE A 31 -10.99 -0.07 0.42
C PHE A 31 -11.88 -0.99 -0.43
N PHE A 32 -12.68 -1.85 0.18
CA PHE A 32 -13.59 -2.75 -0.53
C PHE A 32 -14.98 -2.71 0.06
N SER A 33 -15.95 -3.21 -0.70
CA SER A 33 -17.31 -3.49 -0.22
C SER A 33 -17.65 -4.95 -0.49
N ILE A 34 -18.29 -5.60 0.47
CA ILE A 34 -18.73 -6.99 0.34
C ILE A 34 -20.01 -7.03 -0.51
N GLN A 35 -20.02 -7.91 -1.51
CA GLN A 35 -21.19 -8.30 -2.26
C GLN A 35 -21.54 -9.74 -1.89
N CYS A 36 -22.54 -9.92 -1.04
CA CYS A 36 -23.07 -11.26 -0.79
C CYS A 36 -23.93 -11.67 -1.97
N LEU A 37 -23.43 -12.60 -2.80
CA LEU A 37 -24.26 -13.26 -3.79
C LEU A 37 -24.85 -14.53 -3.17
N PRO A 38 -26.18 -14.73 -3.22
CA PRO A 38 -26.78 -15.96 -2.73
C PRO A 38 -26.34 -17.14 -3.60
N THR A 39 -25.52 -18.04 -3.05
CA THR A 39 -25.11 -19.26 -3.72
C THR A 39 -26.17 -20.36 -3.53
N ILE A 40 -26.49 -21.09 -4.60
CA ILE A 40 -27.49 -22.18 -4.63
C ILE A 40 -27.16 -23.33 -3.64
N LYS A 41 -25.94 -23.38 -3.09
CA LYS A 41 -25.44 -24.47 -2.23
C LYS A 41 -25.23 -24.11 -0.75
N GLY A 42 -25.64 -22.92 -0.30
CA GLY A 42 -25.51 -22.54 1.12
C GLY A 42 -24.08 -22.25 1.60
N GLU A 43 -23.08 -22.28 0.71
CA GLU A 43 -21.75 -21.73 0.98
C GLU A 43 -21.79 -20.23 0.68
N GLU A 44 -21.64 -19.40 1.71
CA GLU A 44 -21.49 -17.95 1.56
C GLU A 44 -20.16 -17.66 0.87
N ARG A 45 -20.22 -17.25 -0.40
CA ARG A 45 -19.04 -16.77 -1.12
C ARG A 45 -19.01 -15.25 -0.98
N GLU A 46 -17.98 -14.74 -0.32
CA GLU A 46 -17.75 -13.30 -0.21
C GLU A 46 -17.07 -12.81 -1.49
N ASP A 47 -17.83 -12.09 -2.32
CA ASP A 47 -17.28 -11.34 -3.45
C ASP A 47 -17.00 -9.90 -3.02
N TYR A 48 -15.92 -9.30 -3.51
CA TYR A 48 -15.52 -7.95 -3.11
C TYR A 48 -15.53 -6.99 -4.30
N SER A 49 -16.13 -5.82 -4.14
CA SER A 49 -16.04 -4.74 -5.13
C SER A 49 -15.13 -3.61 -4.69
N LEU A 50 -14.51 -2.96 -5.68
CA LEU A 50 -13.68 -1.78 -5.46
C LEU A 50 -14.51 -0.56 -5.05
N THR A 51 -14.08 0.14 -4.01
CA THR A 51 -14.53 1.49 -3.68
C THR A 51 -13.72 2.54 -4.45
N SER A 52 -14.04 3.83 -4.28
CA SER A 52 -13.23 4.90 -4.87
C SER A 52 -11.77 4.85 -4.39
N ALA A 53 -11.51 4.47 -3.15
CA ALA A 53 -10.16 4.40 -2.58
C ALA A 53 -9.30 3.31 -3.26
N SER A 54 -9.82 2.10 -3.43
CA SER A 54 -9.07 1.02 -4.09
C SER A 54 -8.98 1.17 -5.61
N ARG A 55 -9.83 1.99 -6.24
CA ARG A 55 -9.66 2.35 -7.66
C ARG A 55 -8.38 3.12 -7.93
N LEU A 56 -7.96 3.98 -7.00
CA LEU A 56 -6.69 4.71 -7.09
C LEU A 56 -5.46 3.77 -7.07
N LEU A 57 -5.64 2.50 -6.72
CA LEU A 57 -4.60 1.47 -6.74
C LEU A 57 -4.60 0.64 -8.05
N LEU A 58 -5.48 0.94 -9.00
CA LEU A 58 -5.52 0.26 -10.28
C LEU A 58 -4.52 0.87 -11.25
N LYS A 59 -3.78 0.03 -11.98
CA LYS A 59 -2.81 0.49 -12.98
C LYS A 59 -3.45 1.30 -14.10
N GLU A 60 -4.69 0.99 -14.43
CA GLU A 60 -5.43 1.60 -15.53
C GLU A 60 -6.19 2.88 -15.13
N ASP A 61 -6.21 3.22 -13.83
CA ASP A 61 -6.86 4.44 -13.38
C ASP A 61 -6.00 5.67 -13.73
N PRO A 62 -6.56 6.72 -14.35
CA PRO A 62 -5.81 7.94 -14.62
C PRO A 62 -5.20 8.59 -13.37
N LEU A 63 -5.83 8.39 -12.21
CA LEU A 63 -5.41 8.91 -10.90
C LEU A 63 -4.68 7.82 -10.09
N ASN A 64 -4.00 6.90 -10.77
CA ASN A 64 -3.25 5.82 -10.12
C ASN A 64 -2.11 6.36 -9.25
N ILE A 65 -2.26 6.19 -7.93
CA ILE A 65 -1.28 6.57 -6.90
C ILE A 65 -0.49 5.38 -6.35
N THR A 66 -0.62 4.20 -6.97
CA THR A 66 0.16 3.00 -6.60
C THR A 66 1.67 3.27 -6.53
N PRO A 67 2.30 4.02 -7.47
CA PRO A 67 3.73 4.31 -7.38
C PRO A 67 4.09 5.05 -6.09
N LEU A 68 3.30 6.05 -5.69
CA LEU A 68 3.52 6.77 -4.43
C LEU A 68 3.37 5.86 -3.21
N PHE A 69 2.35 4.99 -3.18
CA PHE A 69 2.19 4.02 -2.09
C PHE A 69 3.40 3.08 -1.98
N LEU A 70 3.95 2.63 -3.10
CA LEU A 70 5.10 1.73 -3.10
C LEU A 70 6.37 2.39 -2.54
N VAL A 71 6.56 3.70 -2.74
CA VAL A 71 7.66 4.45 -2.11
C VAL A 71 7.59 4.32 -0.59
N PHE A 72 6.43 4.59 0.01
CA PHE A 72 6.27 4.56 1.47
C PHE A 72 6.28 3.15 2.07
N LEU A 73 6.09 2.11 1.25
CA LEU A 73 6.19 0.71 1.66
C LEU A 73 7.60 0.13 1.49
N ASP A 74 8.53 0.86 0.87
CA ASP A 74 9.92 0.43 0.80
C ASP A 74 10.54 0.38 2.21
N PRO A 75 11.33 -0.66 2.54
CA PRO A 75 11.99 -0.76 3.84
C PRO A 75 12.76 0.51 4.25
N ILE A 76 13.40 1.20 3.31
CA ILE A 76 14.16 2.42 3.62
C ILE A 76 13.25 3.55 4.12
N MET A 77 12.01 3.61 3.63
CA MET A 77 11.00 4.58 4.05
C MET A 77 10.23 4.10 5.29
N LEU A 78 10.20 2.78 5.56
CA LEU A 78 9.52 2.19 6.72
C LEU A 78 10.38 2.15 7.99
N ASP A 79 11.69 1.94 7.86
CA ASP A 79 12.60 1.85 9.01
C ASP A 79 12.64 3.07 9.93
N PRO A 80 12.44 4.32 9.44
CA PRO A 80 12.34 5.50 10.30
C PRO A 80 11.26 5.40 11.37
N TRP A 81 10.14 4.74 11.09
CA TRP A 81 9.05 4.58 12.06
C TRP A 81 9.45 3.74 13.28
N LYS A 82 10.42 2.83 13.12
CA LYS A 82 10.96 2.00 14.22
C LYS A 82 11.91 2.80 15.13
N ASN A 83 12.48 3.89 14.62
CA ASN A 83 13.47 4.71 15.31
C ASN A 83 12.90 6.05 15.82
N MET A 84 11.57 6.20 15.82
CA MET A 84 10.88 7.42 16.29
C MET A 84 11.30 7.82 17.71
N SER A 85 11.43 6.87 18.63
CA SER A 85 11.85 7.17 20.01
C SER A 85 13.26 7.77 20.07
N LYS A 86 14.18 7.27 19.23
CA LYS A 86 15.55 7.79 19.14
C LYS A 86 15.56 9.19 18.55
N TRP A 87 14.77 9.43 17.50
CA TRP A 87 14.64 10.76 16.89
C TRP A 87 14.06 11.78 17.86
N LEU A 88 13.02 11.43 18.62
CA LEU A 88 12.42 12.32 19.62
C LEU A 88 13.37 12.74 20.76
N GLN A 89 14.44 11.97 20.98
CA GLN A 89 15.49 12.29 21.95
C GLN A 89 16.69 13.02 21.33
N ASN A 90 16.70 13.18 20.00
CA ASN A 90 17.78 13.80 19.26
C ASN A 90 17.44 15.27 18.98
N GLU A 91 18.32 16.19 19.36
CA GLU A 91 18.13 17.63 19.17
C GLU A 91 18.65 18.15 17.81
N ASN A 92 19.44 17.35 17.09
CA ASN A 92 20.22 17.81 15.93
C ASN A 92 19.63 17.36 14.57
N ASP A 93 18.97 16.21 14.52
CA ASP A 93 18.44 15.65 13.27
C ASP A 93 17.05 16.20 12.94
N ILE A 94 16.83 16.53 11.67
CA ILE A 94 15.62 17.22 11.20
C ILE A 94 14.38 16.32 11.26
N ASN A 95 14.55 15.02 11.01
CA ASN A 95 13.45 14.07 10.92
C ASN A 95 13.89 12.62 11.25
N PRO A 96 12.94 11.70 11.46
CA PRO A 96 13.25 10.30 11.80
C PRO A 96 14.10 9.58 10.75
N PHE A 97 13.97 9.99 9.48
CA PHE A 97 14.71 9.39 8.37
C PHE A 97 16.20 9.68 8.52
N GLN A 98 16.56 10.94 8.80
CA GLN A 98 17.94 11.34 9.07
C GLN A 98 18.50 10.64 10.31
N THR A 99 17.75 10.53 11.40
CA THR A 99 18.20 9.79 12.59
C THR A 99 18.45 8.30 12.35
N THR A 100 17.73 7.72 11.40
CA THR A 100 17.83 6.29 11.07
C THR A 100 18.98 6.02 10.11
N HIS A 101 19.10 6.83 9.07
CA HIS A 101 20.01 6.56 7.94
C HIS A 101 21.23 7.50 7.89
N GLY A 102 21.30 8.49 8.77
CA GLY A 102 22.36 9.50 8.84
C GLY A 102 22.35 10.52 7.71
N LYS A 103 21.37 10.44 6.80
CA LYS A 103 21.21 11.29 5.61
C LYS A 103 19.73 11.55 5.36
N MET A 104 19.44 12.61 4.63
CA MET A 104 18.10 12.91 4.13
C MET A 104 17.74 11.95 2.99
N ALA A 105 16.43 11.74 2.78
CA ALA A 105 15.94 10.83 1.74
C ALA A 105 16.44 11.20 0.33
N TYR A 106 16.52 12.49 0.00
CA TYR A 106 17.03 12.95 -1.28
C TYR A 106 18.55 12.74 -1.45
N GLU A 107 19.32 12.80 -0.36
CA GLU A 107 20.77 12.54 -0.39
C GLU A 107 21.03 11.05 -0.66
N LEU A 108 20.29 10.16 -0.01
CA LEU A 108 20.36 8.72 -0.29
C LEU A 108 19.88 8.39 -1.70
N ALA A 109 18.86 9.09 -2.19
CA ALA A 109 18.38 8.90 -3.56
C ALA A 109 19.47 9.21 -4.60
N VAL A 110 20.30 10.24 -4.39
CA VAL A 110 21.43 10.53 -5.30
C VAL A 110 22.43 9.36 -5.37
N GLU A 111 22.57 8.58 -4.30
CA GLU A 111 23.49 7.45 -4.19
C GLU A 111 22.88 6.12 -4.66
N ASP A 112 21.56 5.96 -4.55
CA ASP A 112 20.80 4.78 -4.98
C ASP A 112 19.86 5.12 -6.14
N PRO A 113 20.26 4.78 -7.40
CA PRO A 113 19.43 5.01 -8.57
C PRO A 113 18.03 4.37 -8.51
N LYS A 114 17.86 3.26 -7.79
CA LYS A 114 16.55 2.60 -7.65
C LYS A 114 15.64 3.40 -6.75
N LEU A 115 16.16 3.89 -5.63
CA LEU A 115 15.42 4.78 -4.72
C LEU A 115 15.05 6.09 -5.42
N TYR A 116 15.99 6.67 -6.16
CA TYR A 116 15.76 7.87 -6.96
C TYR A 116 14.63 7.68 -7.97
N GLN A 117 14.68 6.58 -8.74
CA GLN A 117 13.64 6.26 -9.70
C GLN A 117 12.29 6.06 -9.00
N SER A 118 12.25 5.31 -7.90
CA SER A 118 11.03 5.05 -7.13
C SER A 118 10.38 6.34 -6.61
N ILE A 119 11.18 7.24 -6.02
CA ILE A 119 10.70 8.55 -5.53
C ILE A 119 10.18 9.40 -6.70
N ASN A 120 10.88 9.44 -7.83
CA ASN A 120 10.43 10.19 -9.00
C ASN A 120 9.12 9.64 -9.59
N GLU A 121 8.98 8.32 -9.68
CA GLU A 121 7.74 7.68 -10.11
C GLU A 121 6.58 7.98 -9.14
N GLY A 122 6.86 7.99 -7.85
CA GLY A 122 5.92 8.41 -6.81
C GLY A 122 5.47 9.87 -6.97
N MET A 123 6.42 10.81 -7.10
CA MET A 123 6.11 12.23 -7.31
C MET A 123 5.34 12.48 -8.61
N ALA A 124 5.72 11.81 -9.70
CA ALA A 124 5.02 11.90 -10.98
C ALA A 124 3.59 11.35 -10.92
N SER A 125 3.30 10.40 -10.01
CA SER A 125 1.96 9.85 -9.86
C SER A 125 0.97 10.84 -9.25
N ASP A 126 1.41 11.67 -8.31
CA ASP A 126 0.59 12.72 -7.68
C ASP A 126 0.47 13.98 -8.54
N GLY A 127 1.50 14.30 -9.33
CA GLY A 127 1.46 15.44 -10.27
C GLY A 127 0.45 15.30 -11.41
N ARG A 128 -0.06 14.09 -11.70
CA ARG A 128 -1.11 13.85 -12.70
C ARG A 128 -2.52 14.15 -12.18
N THR A 129 -2.67 14.28 -10.86
CA THR A 129 -3.93 14.54 -10.16
C THR A 129 -4.22 16.05 -10.00
N LEU A 130 -3.23 16.92 -10.27
CA LEU A 130 -3.31 18.39 -10.26
C LEU A 130 -3.50 18.94 -11.67
#